data_AF-A0A194YIU3-F1
#
_entry.id   AF-A0A194YIU3-F1
#
_cell.length_a   1.000
_cell.length_b   1.000
_cell.length_c   1.000
_cell.angle_alpha   90.00
_cell.angle_beta   90.00
_cell.angle_gamma   90.00
#
_symmetry.space_group_name_H-M   'P 1'
#
loop_
_entity.id
_entity.type
_entity.pdbx_description
1 polymer ?
#
loop_
_entity_poly.entity_id
_entity_poly.type
_entity_poly.pdbx_seq_one_letter_code
_entity_poly.pdbx_strand_id
1 'polypeptide(L)'
;MERSLAVELVADDVYLPAFREYCARHRFCFAEEHYLPTLLSVLGWTRNANRTLTYVDWRRGGSHPRTHGARDATEALIREIRAGGAGGGGHNCTGYGDGASGFCYLFARKFAKDTLEPLLRLAPKVMGFG
;
A
#
# COMPACT_ATOMS: atom_id res chain seq x y z
N MET A 1 11.05 1.18 0.65
CA MET A 1 12.17 0.48 1.32
C MET A 1 13.44 1.19 0.91
N GLU A 2 14.24 1.64 1.86
CA GLU A 2 15.53 2.28 1.60
C GLU A 2 16.60 1.20 1.34
N ARG A 3 17.68 1.56 0.62
CA ARG A 3 18.65 0.57 0.11
C ARG A 3 19.35 -0.19 1.24
N SER A 4 19.75 0.48 2.32
CA SER A 4 20.45 -0.19 3.43
C SER A 4 19.56 -1.23 4.11
N LEU A 5 18.27 -0.92 4.33
CA LEU A 5 17.29 -1.87 4.85
C LEU A 5 17.10 -3.07 3.91
N ALA A 6 17.09 -2.84 2.60
CA ALA A 6 17.00 -3.93 1.64
C ALA A 6 18.20 -4.87 1.71
N VAL A 7 19.41 -4.33 1.95
CA VAL A 7 20.63 -5.13 2.16
C VAL A 7 20.51 -5.98 3.42
N GLU A 8 20.06 -5.40 4.54
CA GLU A 8 19.82 -6.15 5.78
C GLU A 8 18.79 -7.28 5.57
N LEU A 9 17.70 -7.01 4.85
CA LEU A 9 16.66 -8.00 4.54
C LEU A 9 17.21 -9.18 3.73
N VAL A 10 18.00 -8.93 2.68
CA VAL A 10 18.52 -10.02 1.83
C VAL A 10 19.68 -10.77 2.49
N ALA A 11 20.39 -10.12 3.43
CA ALA A 11 21.47 -10.72 4.20
C ALA A 11 20.97 -11.46 5.45
N ASP A 12 19.68 -11.40 5.79
CA ASP A 12 19.15 -12.05 6.98
C ASP A 12 19.19 -13.58 6.88
N ASP A 13 20.12 -14.17 7.62
CA ASP A 13 20.31 -15.61 7.78
C ASP A 13 19.89 -16.11 9.17
N VAL A 14 19.38 -15.22 10.05
CA VAL A 14 18.97 -15.56 11.42
C VAL A 14 17.46 -15.62 11.55
N TYR A 15 16.75 -14.54 11.19
CA TYR A 15 15.32 -14.45 11.44
C TYR A 15 14.49 -15.08 10.31
N LEU A 16 14.94 -15.00 9.06
CA LEU A 16 14.23 -15.62 7.93
C LEU A 16 14.08 -17.15 8.09
N PRO A 17 15.11 -17.93 8.46
CA PRO A 17 14.95 -19.37 8.67
C PRO A 17 13.98 -19.69 9.82
N ALA A 18 14.11 -18.99 10.95
CA ALA A 18 13.22 -19.16 12.10
C ALA A 18 11.77 -18.80 11.76
N PHE A 19 11.57 -17.69 11.04
CA PHE A 19 10.26 -17.27 10.55
C PHE A 19 9.67 -18.32 9.61
N ARG A 20 10.45 -18.86 8.66
CA ARG A 20 9.97 -19.90 7.73
C ARG A 20 9.54 -21.17 8.45
N GLU A 21 10.30 -21.61 9.45
CA GLU A 21 9.93 -22.78 10.27
C GLU A 21 8.61 -22.53 11.02
N TYR A 22 8.48 -21.36 11.65
CA TYR A 22 7.23 -20.96 12.30
C TYR A 22 6.08 -20.92 11.30
N CYS A 23 6.27 -20.22 10.17
CA CYS A 23 5.26 -19.99 9.16
C CYS A 23 4.74 -21.29 8.55
N ALA A 24 5.62 -22.27 8.33
CA ALA A 24 5.26 -23.59 7.80
C ALA A 24 4.26 -24.36 8.68
N ARG A 25 4.20 -24.05 9.98
CA ARG A 25 3.27 -24.67 10.94
C ARG A 25 1.95 -23.92 11.09
N HIS A 26 1.78 -22.76 10.44
CA HIS A 26 0.63 -21.89 10.64
C HIS A 26 -0.15 -21.70 9.34
N ARG A 27 -1.44 -22.04 9.36
CA ARG A 27 -2.34 -21.95 8.19
C ARG A 27 -2.48 -20.53 7.62
N PHE A 28 -2.38 -19.52 8.47
CA PHE A 28 -2.49 -18.11 8.09
C PHE A 28 -1.16 -17.40 8.32
N CYS A 29 -0.13 -17.89 7.63
CA CYS A 29 1.15 -17.22 7.59
C CYS A 29 1.58 -17.01 6.14
N PHE A 30 1.68 -15.73 5.77
CA PHE A 30 2.00 -15.28 4.43
C PHE A 30 3.31 -14.48 4.51
N ALA A 31 4.40 -15.04 4.00
CA ALA A 31 5.73 -14.44 4.16
C ALA A 31 5.80 -13.03 3.54
N GLU A 32 5.10 -12.83 2.42
CA GLU A 32 4.99 -11.56 1.73
C GLU A 32 4.21 -10.49 2.50
N GLU A 33 3.33 -10.87 3.43
CA GLU A 33 2.55 -9.94 4.25
C GLU A 33 3.12 -9.77 5.66
N HIS A 34 3.77 -10.81 6.21
CA HIS A 34 4.12 -10.86 7.63
C HIS A 34 5.62 -10.73 7.93
N TYR A 35 6.50 -11.28 7.09
CA TYR A 35 7.93 -11.36 7.44
C TYR A 35 8.60 -9.99 7.51
N LEU A 36 8.37 -9.12 6.51
CA LEU A 36 8.99 -7.79 6.50
C LEU A 36 8.55 -6.92 7.70
N PRO A 37 7.25 -6.83 8.06
CA PRO A 37 6.84 -6.18 9.31
C PRO A 37 7.46 -6.81 10.56
N THR A 38 7.58 -8.14 10.63
CA THR A 38 8.23 -8.82 11.76
C THR A 38 9.70 -8.43 11.87
N LEU A 39 10.47 -8.50 10.77
CA LEU A 39 11.89 -8.13 10.78
C LEU A 39 12.08 -6.67 11.21
N LEU A 40 11.28 -5.75 10.66
CA LEU A 40 11.32 -4.33 11.06
C LEU A 40 11.00 -4.12 12.54
N SER A 41 10.11 -4.92 13.11
CA SER A 41 9.81 -4.86 14.54
C SER A 41 11.00 -5.28 15.39
N VAL A 42 11.75 -6.30 14.96
CA VAL A 42 12.93 -6.80 15.66
C VAL A 42 14.12 -5.83 15.53
N LEU A 43 14.35 -5.26 14.35
CA LEU A 43 15.44 -4.31 14.09
C LEU A 43 15.19 -2.91 14.66
N GLY A 44 13.95 -2.61 15.08
CA GLY A 44 13.53 -1.32 15.60
C GLY A 44 12.72 -0.50 14.59
N TRP A 45 11.58 0.01 15.05
CA TRP A 45 10.55 0.64 14.22
C TRP A 45 10.91 2.01 13.63
N THR A 46 12.04 2.61 14.00
CA THR A 46 12.39 4.00 13.65
C THR A 46 12.55 4.24 12.14
N ARG A 47 12.76 3.18 11.36
CA ARG A 47 12.93 3.22 9.91
C ARG A 47 11.64 2.91 9.13
N ASN A 48 10.51 2.80 9.81
CA ASN A 48 9.20 2.50 9.23
C ASN A 48 8.25 3.70 9.37
N ALA A 49 7.70 4.17 8.24
CA ALA A 49 6.72 5.27 8.22
C ALA A 49 5.29 4.83 8.65
N ASN A 50 5.11 3.56 9.04
CA ASN A 50 3.84 2.96 9.44
C ASN A 50 2.69 3.20 8.43
N ARG A 51 3.04 3.25 7.14
CA ARG A 51 2.12 3.46 6.02
C ARG A 51 2.68 2.89 4.73
N THR A 52 1.83 2.81 3.71
CA THR A 52 2.24 2.53 2.34
C THR A 52 1.88 3.68 1.41
N LEU A 53 2.53 3.73 0.25
CA LEU A 53 2.23 4.69 -0.82
C LEU A 53 1.13 4.21 -1.77
N THR A 54 0.48 3.09 -1.46
CA THR A 54 -0.53 2.47 -2.32
C THR A 54 -1.89 2.54 -1.64
N TYR A 55 -2.84 3.23 -2.26
CA TYR A 55 -4.24 3.19 -1.84
C TYR A 55 -4.80 1.79 -2.03
N VAL A 56 -5.48 1.30 -1.00
CA VAL A 56 -6.16 0.01 -1.00
C VAL A 56 -7.51 0.16 -0.31
N ASP A 57 -8.60 -0.21 -0.99
CA ASP A 57 -9.95 -0.13 -0.43
C ASP A 57 -10.31 -1.39 0.37
N TRP A 58 -10.21 -1.27 1.70
CA TRP A 58 -10.56 -2.32 2.66
C TRP A 58 -11.97 -2.17 3.26
N ARG A 59 -12.79 -1.21 2.79
CA ARG A 59 -14.11 -0.92 3.40
C ARG A 59 -15.06 -2.12 3.41
N ARG A 60 -14.90 -3.05 2.46
CA ARG A 60 -15.69 -4.29 2.38
C ARG A 60 -15.31 -5.32 3.46
N GLY A 61 -14.13 -5.22 4.05
CA GLY A 61 -13.54 -6.25 4.91
C GLY A 61 -13.16 -7.52 4.15
N GLY A 62 -12.69 -8.54 4.89
CA GLY A 62 -12.22 -9.82 4.36
C GLY A 62 -10.69 -9.87 4.14
N SER A 63 -10.21 -10.97 3.55
CA SER A 63 -8.77 -11.23 3.34
C SER A 63 -8.17 -10.46 2.16
N HIS A 64 -9.00 -9.87 1.31
CA HIS A 64 -8.55 -9.17 0.11
C HIS A 64 -9.29 -7.85 -0.06
N PRO A 65 -8.61 -6.82 -0.59
CA PRO A 65 -9.24 -5.53 -0.80
C PRO A 65 -10.25 -5.58 -1.94
N ARG A 66 -11.14 -4.60 -1.96
CA ARG A 66 -12.12 -4.44 -3.03
C ARG A 66 -11.43 -4.35 -4.39
N THR A 67 -12.03 -5.00 -5.38
CA THR A 67 -11.70 -4.79 -6.79
C THR A 67 -12.69 -3.80 -7.40
N HIS A 68 -12.19 -2.70 -7.94
CA HIS A 68 -12.95 -1.69 -8.67
C HIS A 68 -13.14 -2.14 -10.12
N GLY A 69 -14.39 -2.20 -10.58
CA GLY A 69 -14.74 -2.50 -11.98
C GLY A 69 -14.86 -1.25 -12.83
N ALA A 70 -15.18 -1.39 -14.13
CA ALA A 70 -15.31 -0.25 -15.06
C ALA A 70 -16.26 0.85 -14.54
N ARG A 71 -17.35 0.47 -13.86
CA ARG A 71 -18.33 1.41 -13.28
C ARG A 71 -17.79 2.20 -12.09
N ASP A 72 -16.77 1.68 -11.41
CA ASP A 72 -16.16 2.33 -10.26
C ASP A 72 -15.09 3.35 -10.69
N ALA A 73 -14.52 3.19 -11.90
CA ALA A 73 -13.50 4.07 -12.47
C ALA A 73 -14.10 5.43 -12.87
N THR A 74 -14.42 6.23 -11.84
CA THR A 74 -15.07 7.53 -11.94
C THR A 74 -14.11 8.65 -11.52
N GLU A 75 -14.35 9.85 -12.02
CA GLU A 75 -13.60 11.04 -11.59
C GLU A 75 -13.67 11.26 -10.08
N ALA A 76 -14.84 11.00 -9.48
CA ALA A 76 -15.06 11.08 -8.04
C ALA A 76 -14.13 10.14 -7.26
N LEU A 77 -14.05 8.86 -7.66
CA LEU A 77 -13.15 7.91 -7.02
C LEU A 77 -11.68 8.35 -7.13
N ILE A 78 -11.24 8.84 -8.30
CA ILE A 78 -9.85 9.27 -8.46
C ILE A 78 -9.55 10.51 -7.60
N ARG A 79 -10.48 11.46 -7.51
CA ARG A 79 -10.36 12.63 -6.61
C ARG A 79 -10.34 12.21 -5.14
N GLU A 80 -11.18 11.26 -4.74
CA GLU A 80 -11.18 10.68 -3.38
C GLU A 80 -9.80 10.09 -3.04
N ILE A 81 -9.25 9.25 -3.92
CA ILE A 81 -7.93 8.64 -3.72
C ILE A 81 -6.83 9.71 -3.59
N ARG A 82 -6.85 10.73 -4.46
CA ARG A 82 -5.88 11.85 -4.42
C ARG A 82 -6.03 12.73 -3.18
N ALA A 83 -7.21 12.76 -2.57
CA ALA A 83 -7.50 13.46 -1.32
C ALA A 83 -7.26 12.59 -0.07
N GLY A 84 -6.48 11.50 -0.18
CA GLY A 84 -6.14 10.65 0.97
C GLY A 84 -7.13 9.50 1.23
N GLY A 85 -8.06 9.24 0.30
CA GLY A 85 -9.00 8.11 0.38
C GLY A 85 -10.15 8.30 1.36
N ALA A 86 -11.00 7.28 1.48
CA ALA A 86 -12.21 7.25 2.33
C ALA A 86 -11.97 7.48 3.83
N GLY A 87 -10.72 7.34 4.30
CA GLY A 87 -10.34 7.37 5.72
C GLY A 87 -10.03 8.76 6.29
N GLY A 88 -10.18 9.83 5.51
CA GLY A 88 -10.12 11.20 6.03
C GLY A 88 -8.71 11.63 6.42
N GLY A 89 -7.94 12.07 5.42
CA GLY A 89 -6.70 12.82 5.64
C GLY A 89 -6.54 14.03 4.72
N GLY A 90 -7.48 14.30 3.79
CA GLY A 90 -7.26 15.34 2.77
C GLY A 90 -5.92 15.16 2.03
N HIS A 91 -5.43 16.21 1.39
CA HIS A 91 -4.06 16.27 0.87
C HIS A 91 -3.01 16.40 1.99
N ASN A 92 -3.29 15.86 3.18
CA ASN A 92 -2.48 16.07 4.36
C ASN A 92 -2.08 14.76 5.04
N CYS A 93 -0.95 14.23 4.59
CA CYS A 93 -0.34 13.01 5.10
C CYS A 93 0.63 13.30 6.26
N THR A 94 0.67 14.54 6.75
CA THR A 94 1.55 14.92 7.87
C THR A 94 1.25 14.11 9.13
N GLY A 95 0.04 13.54 9.24
CA GLY A 95 -0.34 12.64 10.34
C GLY A 95 0.53 11.39 10.47
N TYR A 96 1.32 11.03 9.44
CA TYR A 96 2.27 9.93 9.51
C TYR A 96 3.63 10.31 10.10
N GLY A 97 3.92 11.61 10.28
CA GLY A 97 5.17 12.07 10.92
C GLY A 97 6.45 11.74 10.14
N ASP A 98 6.35 11.39 8.86
CA ASP A 98 7.47 11.01 7.99
C ASP A 98 8.03 12.19 7.18
N GLY A 99 7.59 13.41 7.48
CA GLY A 99 7.96 14.63 6.75
C GLY A 99 7.28 14.75 5.37
N ALA A 100 6.43 13.81 4.96
CA ALA A 100 5.71 13.90 3.70
C ALA A 100 4.58 14.94 3.78
N SER A 101 4.49 15.79 2.77
CA SER A 101 3.41 16.75 2.57
C SER A 101 2.71 16.52 1.22
N GLY A 102 1.41 16.80 1.13
CA GLY A 102 0.64 16.65 -0.11
C GLY A 102 0.00 15.27 -0.30
N PHE A 103 0.42 14.50 -1.32
CA PHE A 103 -0.27 13.27 -1.71
C PHE A 103 0.09 12.06 -0.84
N CYS A 104 -0.91 11.33 -0.33
CA CYS A 104 -0.67 10.19 0.57
C CYS A 104 -0.36 8.92 -0.20
N TYR A 105 -0.90 8.81 -1.40
CA TYR A 105 -0.78 7.65 -2.25
C TYR A 105 -0.23 8.06 -3.62
N LEU A 106 0.76 7.32 -4.10
CA LEU A 106 1.30 7.42 -5.45
C LEU A 106 0.71 6.34 -6.36
N PHE A 107 0.26 5.24 -5.77
CA PHE A 107 -0.33 4.09 -6.47
C PHE A 107 -1.71 3.77 -5.90
N ALA A 108 -2.50 3.02 -6.65
CA ALA A 108 -3.80 2.54 -6.18
C ALA A 108 -4.08 1.14 -6.73
N ARG A 109 -4.74 0.30 -5.92
CA ARG A 109 -5.23 -1.04 -6.30
C ARG A 109 -6.50 -1.36 -5.50
N LYS A 110 -7.36 -2.29 -5.93
CA LYS A 110 -7.24 -3.22 -7.06
C LYS A 110 -8.24 -2.83 -8.14
N PHE A 111 -7.78 -2.70 -9.38
CA PHE A 111 -8.63 -2.37 -10.51
C PHE A 111 -8.75 -3.59 -11.43
N ALA A 112 -9.96 -3.89 -11.90
CA ALA A 112 -10.20 -4.97 -12.87
C ALA A 112 -9.76 -4.55 -14.28
N LYS A 113 -9.58 -5.52 -15.18
CA LYS A 113 -9.07 -5.29 -16.54
C LYS A 113 -9.93 -4.30 -17.34
N ASP A 114 -11.23 -4.32 -17.12
CA ASP A 114 -12.22 -3.46 -17.77
C ASP A 114 -12.14 -1.97 -17.35
N THR A 115 -11.33 -1.64 -16.35
CA THR A 115 -11.11 -0.25 -15.91
C THR A 115 -10.11 0.52 -16.77
N LEU A 116 -9.31 -0.16 -17.60
CA LEU A 116 -8.20 0.45 -18.33
C LEU A 116 -8.66 1.65 -19.18
N GLU A 117 -9.66 1.43 -20.03
CA GLU A 117 -10.14 2.48 -20.93
C GLU A 117 -10.82 3.65 -20.18
N PRO A 118 -11.72 3.43 -19.21
CA PRO A 118 -12.22 4.50 -18.34
C PRO A 118 -11.11 5.32 -17.65
N LEU A 119 -10.09 4.65 -17.09
CA LEU A 119 -9.00 5.33 -16.40
C LEU A 119 -8.15 6.18 -17.36
N LEU A 120 -7.85 5.68 -18.56
CA LEU A 120 -7.13 6.45 -19.58
C LEU A 120 -7.91 7.70 -20.02
N ARG A 121 -9.24 7.59 -20.16
CA ARG A 121 -10.08 8.76 -20.48
C ARG A 121 -10.16 9.79 -19.34
N LEU A 122 -10.01 9.35 -18.10
CA LEU A 122 -10.02 10.23 -16.92
C LEU A 122 -8.68 10.92 -16.69
N ALA A 123 -7.56 10.25 -17.01
CA ALA A 123 -6.22 10.72 -16.66
C ALA A 123 -5.95 12.19 -17.05
N PRO A 124 -6.27 12.67 -18.28
CA PRO A 124 -6.06 14.07 -18.64
C PRO A 124 -6.83 15.05 -17.75
N LYS A 125 -8.08 14.71 -17.37
CA LYS A 125 -8.97 15.55 -16.56
C LYS A 125 -8.54 15.69 -15.12
N VAL A 126 -8.04 14.61 -14.53
CA VAL A 126 -7.75 14.52 -13.09
C VAL A 126 -6.27 14.69 -12.74
N MET A 127 -5.38 14.51 -13.73
CA MET A 127 -3.94 14.65 -13.54
C MET A 127 -3.36 15.95 -14.10
N GLY A 128 -4.12 16.72 -14.90
CA GLY A 128 -3.73 18.07 -15.31
C GLY A 128 -2.72 18.13 -16.46
N PHE A 129 -2.65 17.08 -17.27
CA PHE A 129 -1.77 17.01 -18.45
C PHE A 129 -2.56 16.99 -19.78
N GLY A 130 -3.80 17.46 -19.77
CA GLY A 130 -4.77 17.38 -20.87
C GLY A 130 -5.22 18.73 -21.41
#